data_AF-A0A7C2FVQ2-F1
#
_entry.id   AF-A0A7C2FVQ2-F1
#
_cell.length_a   1.000
_cell.length_b   1.000
_cell.length_c   1.000
_cell.angle_alpha   90.00
_cell.angle_beta   90.00
_cell.angle_gamma   90.00
#
_symmetry.space_group_name_H-M   'P 1'
#
loop_
_entity.id
_entity.type
_entity.pdbx_description
1 polymer ?
#
loop_
_entity_poly.entity_id
_entity_poly.type
_entity_poly.pdbx_seq_one_letter_code
_entity_poly.pdbx_strand_id
1 'polypeptide(L)' 'MSSILLIIAGPVFIAAIIGRLWVWFRLRPKHDSDLDEYYHEFEDQHPDYIRYAKWSRITYTAAIISALLLFLAIVI' A
#
# COMPACT_ATOMS: atom_id res chain seq x y z
N MET A 1 25.46 13.30 1.95
CA MET A 1 24.60 12.51 1.03
C MET A 1 23.48 11.83 1.80
N SER A 2 23.76 11.21 2.95
CA SER A 2 22.81 10.58 3.87
C SER A 2 21.66 11.51 4.33
N SER A 3 21.95 12.79 4.58
CA SER A 3 20.92 13.78 4.96
C SER A 3 19.88 14.07 3.88
N ILE A 4 20.28 14.07 2.60
CA ILE A 4 19.36 14.27 1.46
C ILE A 4 18.42 13.06 1.33
N LEU A 5 18.97 11.86 1.51
CA LEU A 5 18.19 10.62 1.51
C LEU A 5 17.17 10.61 2.66
N LEU A 6 17.53 11.07 3.87
CA LEU A 6 16.59 11.16 4.99
C LEU A 6 15.46 12.17 4.74
N ILE A 7 15.79 13.35 4.19
CA ILE A 7 14.82 14.41 3.90
C ILE A 7 13.80 13.97 2.84
N ILE A 8 14.19 13.10 1.90
CA ILE A 8 13.30 12.62 0.85
C ILE A 8 12.60 11.31 1.27
N ALA A 9 13.37 10.30 1.69
CA ALA A 9 12.84 8.98 2.01
C ALA A 9 12.01 8.96 3.30
N GLY A 10 12.24 9.86 4.25
CA GLY A 10 11.44 9.97 5.47
C GLY A 10 9.98 10.34 5.15
N PRO A 11 9.71 11.49 4.52
CA PRO A 11 8.37 11.89 4.12
C PRO A 11 7.70 10.90 3.16
N VAL A 12 8.45 10.34 2.20
CA VAL A 12 7.92 9.35 1.25
C VAL A 12 7.48 8.08 1.98
N PHE A 13 8.24 7.62 2.98
CA PHE A 13 7.88 6.44 3.78
C PHE A 13 6.61 6.70 4.60
N ILE A 14 6.51 7.87 5.25
CA ILE A 14 5.32 8.27 6.01
C ILE A 14 4.10 8.36 5.08
N ALA A 15 4.24 9.01 3.92
CA ALA A 15 3.17 9.13 2.93
C ALA A 15 2.73 7.75 2.39
N ALA A 16 3.66 6.82 2.18
CA ALA A 16 3.34 5.46 1.75
C ALA A 16 2.57 4.67 2.83
N ILE A 17 2.95 4.79 4.10
CA ILE A 17 2.23 4.16 5.22
C ILE A 17 0.81 4.73 5.35
N ILE A 18 0.68 6.06 5.36
CA ILE A 18 -0.61 6.73 5.46
C ILE A 18 -1.50 6.36 4.26
N GLY A 19 -0.93 6.35 3.05
CA GLY A 19 -1.62 5.92 1.84
C GLY A 19 -2.09 4.46 1.93
N ARG A 20 -1.25 3.56 2.44
CA ARG A 20 -1.62 2.14 2.63
C ARG A 20 -2.76 1.98 3.65
N LEU A 21 -2.69 2.68 4.78
CA LEU A 21 -3.76 2.70 5.78
C LEU A 21 -5.05 3.25 5.17
N TRP A 22 -4.97 4.34 4.41
CA TRP A 22 -6.14 4.92 3.74
C TRP A 22 -6.77 3.96 2.73
N VAL A 23 -5.96 3.31 1.87
CA VAL A 23 -6.43 2.28 0.94
C VAL A 23 -7.10 1.14 1.71
N TRP A 24 -6.50 0.69 2.81
CA TRP A 24 -7.04 -0.38 3.64
C TRP A 24 -8.34 0.01 4.36
N PHE A 25 -8.51 1.25 4.81
CA PHE A 25 -9.76 1.67 5.45
C PHE A 25 -10.87 2.03 4.46
N ARG A 26 -10.51 2.62 3.31
CA ARG A 26 -11.46 3.20 2.35
C ARG A 26 -11.90 2.23 1.28
N LEU A 27 -10.97 1.40 0.81
CA LEU A 27 -11.15 0.56 -0.38
C LEU A 27 -11.16 -0.93 -0.04
N ARG A 28 -10.95 -1.32 1.22
CA ARG A 28 -11.14 -2.71 1.62
C ARG A 28 -12.61 -3.07 1.42
N PRO A 29 -12.92 -4.05 0.56
CA PRO A 29 -14.29 -4.50 0.39
C PRO A 29 -14.80 -5.01 1.74
N LYS A 30 -15.96 -4.50 2.18
CA LYS A 30 -16.65 -5.02 3.36
C LYS A 30 -17.11 -6.44 3.01
N HIS A 31 -16.47 -7.42 3.63
CA HIS A 31 -16.77 -8.86 3.59
C HIS A 31 -18.07 -9.21 4.36
N ASP A 32 -19.06 -8.31 4.33
CA ASP A 32 -20.23 -8.32 5.22
C ASP A 32 -21.53 -8.33 4.42
N SER A 33 -21.55 -9.10 3.34
CA SER A 33 -22.81 -9.51 2.73
C SER A 33 -22.79 -11.03 2.63
N ASP A 34 -23.88 -11.65 3.06
CA ASP A 34 -24.22 -13.09 3.05
C ASP A 34 -24.15 -13.78 1.65
N LEU A 35 -23.21 -13.38 0.79
CA LEU A 35 -23.01 -13.82 -0.58
C LEU A 35 -21.61 -14.44 -0.80
N ASP A 36 -20.73 -14.41 0.22
CA ASP A 36 -19.32 -14.76 0.14
C ASP A 36 -19.05 -16.27 -0.06
N GLU A 37 -20.04 -17.15 0.09
CA GLU A 37 -19.82 -18.60 -0.06
C GLU A 37 -20.07 -19.13 -1.49
N TYR A 38 -20.61 -18.31 -2.41
CA TYR A 38 -21.00 -18.76 -3.76
C TYR A 38 -20.21 -18.12 -4.92
N TYR A 39 -19.49 -17.01 -4.71
CA TYR A 39 -18.88 -16.20 -5.78
C TYR A 39 -17.37 -15.94 -5.64
N HIS A 40 -16.64 -16.82 -4.96
CA HIS A 40 -15.18 -16.67 -4.79
C HIS A 40 -14.42 -16.70 -6.14
N GLU A 41 -14.97 -17.32 -7.18
CA GLU A 41 -14.32 -17.41 -8.51
C GLU A 41 -14.34 -16.11 -9.33
N PHE A 42 -15.13 -15.09 -8.94
CA PHE A 42 -15.24 -13.83 -9.69
C PHE A 42 -14.86 -12.58 -8.88
N GLU A 43 -14.36 -12.76 -7.64
CA GLU A 43 -13.97 -11.67 -6.74
C GLU A 43 -12.84 -10.80 -7.34
N ASP A 44 -11.93 -11.42 -8.11
CA ASP A 44 -10.82 -10.77 -8.80
C ASP A 44 -11.27 -9.85 -9.97
N GLN A 45 -12.49 -10.04 -10.49
CA GLN A 45 -13.02 -9.24 -11.61
C GLN A 45 -13.86 -8.04 -11.15
N HIS A 46 -14.12 -7.90 -9.85
CA HIS A 46 -14.85 -6.74 -9.36
C HIS A 46 -14.02 -5.46 -9.53
N PRO A 47 -14.56 -4.41 -10.19
CA PRO A 47 -13.80 -3.20 -10.49
C PRO A 47 -13.25 -2.49 -9.24
N ASP A 48 -13.93 -2.66 -8.10
CA ASP A 48 -13.50 -2.11 -6.82
C ASP A 48 -12.34 -2.91 -6.20
N TYR A 49 -12.34 -4.24 -6.37
CA TYR A 49 -11.21 -5.09 -5.96
C TYR A 49 -9.97 -4.80 -6.80
N ILE A 50 -10.11 -4.64 -8.12
CA ILE A 50 -9.00 -4.27 -9.02
C ILE A 50 -8.40 -2.92 -8.61
N ARG A 51 -9.24 -1.94 -8.26
CA ARG A 51 -8.78 -0.63 -7.76
C ARG A 51 -8.07 -0.77 -6.42
N TYR A 52 -8.63 -1.49 -5.46
CA TYR A 52 -8.00 -1.77 -4.17
C TYR A 52 -6.64 -2.44 -4.35
N ALA A 53 -6.56 -3.51 -5.13
CA ALA A 53 -5.34 -4.26 -5.40
C ALA A 53 -4.26 -3.37 -6.05
N LYS A 54 -4.63 -2.54 -7.03
CA LYS A 54 -3.69 -1.64 -7.70
C LYS A 54 -3.10 -0.59 -6.74
N TRP A 55 -3.94 0.09 -5.97
CA TRP A 55 -3.49 1.11 -5.01
C TRP A 55 -2.73 0.50 -3.83
N SER A 56 -3.17 -0.67 -3.35
CA SER A 56 -2.49 -1.43 -2.31
C SER A 56 -1.08 -1.85 -2.76
N ARG A 57 -0.95 -2.35 -4.00
CA ARG A 57 0.35 -2.75 -4.56
C ARG A 57 1.29 -1.56 -4.71
N ILE A 58 0.82 -0.41 -5.20
CA ILE A 58 1.63 0.82 -5.34
C ILE A 58 2.11 1.33 -3.99
N THR A 59 1.22 1.42 -3.00
CA THR A 59 1.59 1.90 -1.66
C THR A 59 2.55 0.94 -0.97
N TYR A 60 2.40 -0.37 -1.18
CA TYR A 60 3.30 -1.39 -0.66
C TYR A 60 4.69 -1.32 -1.31
N THR A 61 4.79 -1.23 -2.63
CA THR A 61 6.09 -1.11 -3.31
C THR A 61 6.78 0.21 -2.95
N ALA A 62 6.05 1.32 -2.87
CA ALA A 62 6.57 2.60 -2.43
C ALA A 62 7.11 2.53 -0.98
N ALA A 63 6.40 1.86 -0.07
CA ALA A 63 6.85 1.67 1.30
C ALA A 63 8.16 0.85 1.38
N ILE A 64 8.27 -0.24 0.61
CA ILE A 64 9.49 -1.05 0.55
C ILE A 64 10.68 -0.22 0.03
N ILE A 65 10.50 0.47 -1.10
CA ILE A 65 11.55 1.28 -1.70
C ILE A 65 12.02 2.36 -0.72
N SER A 66 11.08 3.05 -0.07
CA SER A 66 11.42 4.09 0.90
C SER A 66 12.12 3.52 2.15
N ALA A 67 11.71 2.34 2.61
CA ALA A 67 12.38 1.65 3.72
C ALA A 67 13.82 1.26 3.37
N LEU A 68 14.06 0.75 2.15
CA LEU A 68 15.40 0.42 1.68
C LEU A 68 16.30 1.66 1.55
N LEU A 69 15.74 2.78 1.07
CA LEU A 69 16.46 4.05 1.00
C LEU A 69 16.81 4.61 2.38
N LEU A 70 15.89 4.51 3.35
CA LEU A 70 16.14 4.89 4.74
C LEU A 70 17.23 4.00 5.37
N PHE A 71 17.19 2.70 5.10
CA PHE A 71 18.22 1.77 5.57
C PHE A 71 19.61 2.14 5.02
N LEU A 72 19.72 2.38 3.71
CA LEU A 72 20.95 2.86 3.07
C LEU A 72 21.44 4.17 3.69
N ALA A 73 20.54 5.10 3.98
CA ALA A 73 20.90 6.38 4.60
C ALA A 73 21.42 6.26 6.04
N ILE A 74 21.05 5.20 6.76
CA ILE A 74 21.52 4.95 8.13
C ILE A 74 22.86 4.20 8.12
N VAL A 75 23.05 3.29 7.17
CA VAL A 75 24.24 2.43 7.09
C VAL A 75 25.46 3.14 6.46
N ILE A 76 25.24 4.19 5.64
CA ILE A 76 26.29 4.98 4.97
C ILE A 76 26.53 6.31 5.68
#